data_AF-A0A8T6P251-F1
#
_entry.id   AF-A0A8T6P251-F1
#
_cell.length_a   1.000
_cell.length_b   1.000
_cell.length_c   1.000
_cell.angle_alpha   90.00
_cell.angle_beta   90.00
_cell.angle_gamma   90.00
#
_symmetry.space_group_name_H-M   'P 1'
#
loop_
_entity.id
_entity.type
_entity.pdbx_description
1 polymer ?
#
loop_
_entity_poly.entity_id
_entity_poly.type
_entity_poly.pdbx_seq_one_letter_code
_entity_poly.pdbx_strand_id
1 'polypeptide(L)'
;MIFETLRTILQIELLFLVALMLPLTLQLGVLFLIGRSLWTFTQRQFGRIVWLVLAVIGIPIHELSHAFAFVITGAGVQKIVLFNPKGLPEYGGATGVVVPARQPSLLSRLLASIAPFFGCSILAWLLLILLLPGFGDVVINAQVDWSQLESGGLLAVGADILLAYGRSLWDVLLALQWNDWRTYLAVYIAASLGMGAVPSAEDFKVFFPAIGLVLLILFPVFALIYWLGDAQSVFGVAQQALNVVLLPIGTALTYATLLAGLALLLLLIAWPVWNQLRRRAA
;
A
#
# COMPACT_ATOMS: atom_id res chain seq x y z
N MET A 1 -9.17 -35.44 18.14
CA MET A 1 -7.72 -35.39 17.89
C MET A 1 -7.37 -34.84 16.49
N ILE A 2 -7.44 -35.57 15.37
CA ILE A 2 -7.01 -35.04 14.05
C ILE A 2 -7.81 -33.81 13.62
N PHE A 3 -9.13 -33.84 13.78
CA PHE A 3 -10.00 -32.70 13.45
C PHE A 3 -9.77 -31.47 14.32
N GLU A 4 -9.41 -31.66 15.59
CA GLU A 4 -9.10 -30.54 16.51
C GLU A 4 -7.75 -29.92 16.14
N THR A 5 -6.73 -30.73 15.90
CA THR A 5 -5.42 -30.27 15.41
C THR A 5 -5.54 -29.48 14.12
N LEU A 6 -6.29 -30.00 13.13
CA LEU A 6 -6.48 -29.30 11.86
C LEU A 6 -7.22 -27.98 12.05
N ARG A 7 -8.26 -27.97 12.90
CA ARG A 7 -9.01 -26.75 13.24
C ARG A 7 -8.10 -25.70 13.88
N THR A 8 -7.24 -26.08 14.82
CA THR A 8 -6.33 -25.15 15.49
C THR A 8 -5.29 -24.58 14.53
N ILE A 9 -4.71 -25.40 13.66
CA ILE A 9 -3.77 -24.93 12.62
C ILE A 9 -4.44 -23.90 11.70
N LEU A 10 -5.65 -24.20 11.22
CA LEU A 10 -6.42 -23.28 10.38
C LEU A 10 -6.79 -21.99 11.11
N GLN A 11 -7.08 -22.05 12.41
CA GLN A 11 -7.34 -20.87 13.23
C GLN A 11 -6.10 -19.99 13.38
N ILE A 12 -4.92 -20.59 13.60
CA ILE A 12 -3.64 -19.85 13.69
C ILE A 12 -3.33 -19.16 12.36
N GLU A 13 -3.45 -19.89 11.25
CA GLU A 13 -3.21 -19.33 9.93
C GLU A 13 -4.19 -18.20 9.59
N LEU A 14 -5.48 -18.40 9.89
CA LEU A 14 -6.50 -17.38 9.68
C LEU A 14 -6.24 -16.15 10.54
N LEU A 15 -5.80 -16.33 11.79
CA LEU A 15 -5.42 -15.24 12.67
C LEU A 15 -4.23 -14.47 12.16
N PHE A 16 -3.22 -15.19 11.69
CA PHE A 16 -2.07 -14.57 11.07
C PHE A 16 -2.48 -13.75 9.85
N LEU A 17 -3.37 -14.27 9.01
CA LEU A 17 -3.94 -13.51 7.89
C LEU A 17 -4.71 -12.28 8.37
N VAL A 18 -5.60 -12.41 9.35
CA VAL A 18 -6.41 -11.29 9.83
C VAL A 18 -5.55 -10.24 10.53
N ALA A 19 -4.59 -10.64 11.35
CA ALA A 19 -3.72 -9.71 12.07
C ALA A 19 -2.78 -8.95 11.13
N LEU A 20 -2.29 -9.62 10.09
CA LEU A 20 -1.14 -9.14 9.31
C LEU A 20 -1.56 -8.65 7.93
N MET A 21 -2.44 -9.37 7.24
CA MET A 21 -2.89 -9.02 5.89
C MET A 21 -4.12 -8.13 5.88
N LEU A 22 -5.04 -8.22 6.86
CA LEU A 22 -6.23 -7.36 6.87
C LEU A 22 -5.88 -5.87 6.96
N PRO A 23 -4.99 -5.40 7.87
CA PRO A 23 -4.63 -3.99 7.93
C PRO A 23 -3.99 -3.51 6.63
N LEU A 24 -3.10 -4.32 6.05
CA LEU A 24 -2.41 -4.02 4.80
C LEU A 24 -3.39 -3.95 3.61
N THR A 25 -4.30 -4.92 3.52
CA THR A 25 -5.32 -4.99 2.47
C THR A 25 -6.32 -3.84 2.60
N LEU A 26 -6.69 -3.48 3.83
CA LEU A 26 -7.53 -2.33 4.10
C LEU A 26 -6.83 -1.04 3.67
N GLN A 27 -5.58 -0.82 4.07
CA GLN A 27 -4.77 0.32 3.66
C GLN A 27 -4.67 0.42 2.14
N LEU A 28 -4.38 -0.70 1.47
CA LEU A 28 -4.36 -0.79 0.02
C LEU A 28 -5.70 -0.45 -0.62
N GLY A 29 -6.80 -0.96 -0.07
CA GLY A 29 -8.15 -0.67 -0.57
C GLY A 29 -8.51 0.81 -0.42
N VAL A 30 -8.22 1.41 0.73
CA VAL A 30 -8.46 2.84 0.96
C VAL A 30 -7.55 3.69 0.08
N LEU A 31 -6.25 3.38 -0.01
CA LEU A 31 -5.30 4.07 -0.87
C LEU A 31 -5.70 3.97 -2.35
N PHE A 32 -6.18 2.80 -2.79
CA PHE A 32 -6.71 2.61 -4.14
C PHE A 32 -7.88 3.57 -4.41
N LEU A 33 -8.86 3.63 -3.50
CA LEU A 33 -10.01 4.52 -3.65
C LEU A 33 -9.59 6.00 -3.68
N ILE A 34 -8.69 6.41 -2.78
CA ILE A 34 -8.19 7.78 -2.70
C ILE A 34 -7.36 8.14 -3.92
N GLY A 35 -6.39 7.31 -4.30
CA GLY A 35 -5.52 7.55 -5.46
C GLY A 35 -6.30 7.56 -6.77
N ARG A 36 -7.29 6.66 -6.92
CA ARG A 36 -8.19 6.68 -8.09
C ARG A 36 -9.08 7.92 -8.11
N SER A 37 -9.55 8.36 -6.96
CA SER A 37 -10.31 9.61 -6.81
C SER A 37 -9.46 10.82 -7.18
N LEU A 38 -8.25 10.93 -6.63
CA LEU A 38 -7.27 11.98 -6.97
C LEU A 38 -6.99 12.01 -8.47
N TRP A 39 -6.67 10.85 -9.05
CA TRP A 39 -6.42 10.73 -10.48
C TRP A 39 -7.59 11.25 -11.31
N THR A 40 -8.80 10.74 -11.03
CA THR A 40 -10.00 11.08 -11.81
C THR A 40 -10.40 12.54 -11.63
N PHE A 41 -10.31 13.04 -10.39
CA PHE A 41 -10.71 14.39 -10.04
C PHE A 41 -9.76 15.44 -10.63
N THR A 42 -8.45 15.23 -10.49
CA THR A 42 -7.44 16.15 -11.03
C THR A 42 -7.54 16.25 -12.55
N GLN A 43 -7.65 15.12 -13.26
CA GLN A 43 -7.79 15.11 -14.71
C GLN A 43 -9.06 15.81 -15.20
N ARG A 44 -10.19 15.60 -14.53
CA ARG A 44 -11.49 16.16 -14.95
C ARG A 44 -11.67 17.63 -14.60
N GLN A 45 -11.20 18.05 -13.42
CA GLN A 45 -11.55 19.36 -12.85
C GLN A 45 -10.41 20.38 -12.91
N PHE A 46 -9.18 19.96 -12.61
CA PHE A 46 -8.01 20.84 -12.55
C PHE A 46 -7.18 20.84 -13.83
N GLY A 47 -7.39 19.83 -14.67
CA GLY A 47 -6.70 19.69 -15.94
C GLY A 47 -5.33 19.03 -15.80
N ARG A 48 -4.66 18.93 -16.94
CA ARG A 48 -3.48 18.07 -17.10
C ARG A 48 -2.30 18.51 -16.25
N ILE A 49 -2.07 19.80 -16.05
CA ILE A 49 -0.89 20.31 -15.34
C ILE A 49 -0.89 19.86 -13.87
N VAL A 50 -2.01 20.01 -13.16
CA VAL A 50 -2.12 19.60 -11.75
C VAL A 50 -1.95 18.09 -11.60
N TRP A 51 -2.55 17.33 -12.52
CA TRP A 51 -2.33 15.88 -12.57
C TRP A 51 -0.86 15.53 -12.79
N LEU A 52 -0.16 16.21 -13.72
CA LEU A 52 1.27 15.97 -13.97
C LEU A 52 2.13 16.21 -12.74
N VAL A 53 1.89 17.29 -12.02
CA VAL A 53 2.61 17.62 -10.78
C VAL A 53 2.43 16.49 -9.77
N LEU A 54 1.21 16.01 -9.55
CA LEU A 54 0.97 14.90 -8.63
C LEU A 54 1.55 13.57 -9.12
N ALA A 55 1.68 13.36 -10.43
CA ALA A 55 2.10 12.07 -10.97
C ALA A 55 3.61 11.93 -11.18
N VAL A 56 4.36 13.04 -11.17
CA VAL A 56 5.76 13.11 -11.61
C VAL A 56 6.74 12.31 -10.75
N ILE A 57 6.44 12.08 -9.46
CA ILE A 57 7.30 11.26 -8.58
C ILE A 57 6.77 9.83 -8.52
N GLY A 58 5.47 9.66 -8.26
CA GLY A 58 4.84 8.36 -8.11
C GLY A 58 5.00 7.43 -9.31
N ILE A 59 4.74 7.91 -10.53
CA ILE A 59 4.76 7.04 -11.72
C ILE A 59 6.17 6.55 -12.04
N PRO A 60 7.23 7.38 -12.10
CA PRO A 60 8.57 6.85 -12.33
C PRO A 60 8.98 5.78 -11.32
N ILE A 61 8.62 5.95 -10.05
CA ILE A 61 8.94 4.97 -9.01
C ILE A 61 8.13 3.69 -9.18
N HIS A 62 6.86 3.80 -9.57
CA HIS A 62 6.02 2.66 -9.94
C HIS A 62 6.67 1.83 -11.05
N GLU A 63 7.05 2.48 -12.17
CA GLU A 63 7.68 1.79 -13.30
C GLU A 63 9.07 1.23 -12.96
N LEU A 64 9.89 1.98 -12.21
CA LEU A 64 11.19 1.48 -11.75
C LEU A 64 11.03 0.24 -10.87
N SER A 65 9.96 0.15 -10.09
CA SER A 65 9.69 -1.02 -9.25
C SER A 65 9.38 -2.26 -10.10
N HIS A 66 8.55 -2.12 -11.13
CA HIS A 66 8.34 -3.21 -12.10
C HIS A 66 9.65 -3.62 -12.80
N ALA A 67 10.45 -2.66 -13.24
CA ALA A 67 11.73 -2.91 -13.88
C ALA A 67 12.68 -3.68 -12.95
N PHE A 68 12.78 -3.27 -11.69
CA PHE A 68 13.55 -3.97 -10.68
C PHE A 68 13.07 -5.42 -10.52
N ALA A 69 11.76 -5.64 -10.41
CA ALA A 69 11.18 -6.97 -10.31
C ALA A 69 11.53 -7.87 -11.50
N PHE A 70 11.47 -7.34 -12.73
CA PHE A 70 11.87 -8.11 -13.92
C PHE A 70 13.37 -8.41 -13.98
N VAL A 71 14.23 -7.52 -13.47
CA VAL A 71 15.68 -7.75 -13.40
C VAL A 71 16.00 -8.89 -12.43
N ILE A 72 15.46 -8.84 -11.20
CA ILE A 72 15.77 -9.84 -10.17
C ILE A 72 15.22 -11.23 -10.50
N THR A 73 14.15 -11.33 -11.30
CA THR A 73 13.58 -12.61 -11.75
C THR A 73 14.23 -13.15 -13.02
N GLY A 74 15.18 -12.42 -13.62
CA GLY A 74 15.84 -12.80 -14.86
C GLY A 74 15.01 -12.58 -16.14
N ALA A 75 13.80 -12.01 -16.03
CA ALA A 75 13.00 -11.60 -17.19
C ALA A 75 13.68 -10.45 -17.96
N GLY A 76 14.46 -9.61 -17.27
CA GLY A 76 15.16 -8.45 -17.82
C GLY A 76 14.20 -7.36 -18.31
N VAL A 77 14.75 -6.23 -18.77
CA VAL A 77 13.96 -5.09 -19.26
C VAL A 77 14.39 -4.76 -20.68
N GLN A 78 13.45 -4.80 -21.63
CA GLN A 78 13.69 -4.41 -23.03
C GLN A 78 13.45 -2.91 -23.24
N LYS A 79 12.37 -2.39 -22.66
CA LYS A 79 11.96 -0.99 -22.79
C LYS A 79 11.38 -0.53 -21.47
N ILE A 80 11.75 0.68 -21.07
CA ILE A 80 11.17 1.38 -19.93
C ILE A 80 10.77 2.80 -20.37
N VAL A 81 9.53 3.17 -20.07
CA VAL A 81 9.04 4.55 -20.20
C VAL A 81 8.55 4.94 -18.83
N LEU A 82 9.35 5.74 -18.13
CA LEU A 82 9.06 6.15 -16.75
C LEU A 82 7.86 7.07 -16.66
N PHE A 83 7.70 7.96 -17.64
CA PHE A 83 6.59 8.89 -17.66
C PHE A 83 6.37 9.44 -19.06
N ASN A 84 5.21 9.14 -19.65
CA ASN A 84 4.68 9.80 -20.83
C ASN A 84 3.38 10.54 -20.47
N PRO A 85 3.42 11.88 -20.38
CA PRO A 85 2.28 12.67 -19.96
C PRO A 85 1.13 12.64 -20.97
N LYS A 86 1.40 12.29 -22.24
CA LYS A 86 0.38 12.18 -23.31
C LYS A 86 -0.32 10.83 -23.29
N GLY A 87 0.13 9.89 -22.45
CA GLY A 87 -0.22 8.48 -22.55
C GLY A 87 0.46 7.83 -23.75
N LEU A 88 0.54 6.50 -23.70
CA LEU A 88 1.06 5.65 -24.78
C LEU A 88 -0.12 4.93 -25.45
N PRO A 89 -0.53 5.32 -26.66
CA PRO A 89 -1.68 4.71 -27.35
C PRO A 89 -1.54 3.20 -27.53
N GLU A 90 -0.32 2.72 -27.81
CA GLU A 90 -0.02 1.31 -27.99
C GLU A 90 -0.13 0.47 -26.70
N TYR A 91 -0.23 1.13 -25.54
CA TYR A 91 -0.46 0.51 -24.23
C TYR A 91 -1.75 1.03 -23.58
N GLY A 92 -2.79 1.31 -24.38
CA GLY A 92 -4.11 1.69 -23.86
C GLY A 92 -4.15 3.04 -23.14
N GLY A 93 -3.21 3.95 -23.45
CA GLY A 93 -3.09 5.25 -22.82
C GLY A 93 -2.30 5.25 -21.51
N ALA A 94 -1.59 4.16 -21.19
CA ALA A 94 -0.73 4.09 -20.02
C ALA A 94 0.30 5.24 -19.99
N THR A 95 0.52 5.81 -18.81
CA THR A 95 1.43 6.95 -18.61
C THR A 95 2.85 6.51 -18.25
N GLY A 96 3.07 5.22 -18.04
CA GLY A 96 4.36 4.57 -17.90
C GLY A 96 4.23 3.14 -18.41
N VAL A 97 5.35 2.51 -18.75
CA VAL A 97 5.36 1.08 -19.08
C VAL A 97 6.76 0.48 -18.90
N VAL A 98 6.80 -0.76 -18.44
CA VAL A 98 7.97 -1.63 -18.51
C VAL A 98 7.66 -2.85 -19.36
N VAL A 99 8.47 -3.08 -20.39
CA VAL A 99 8.38 -4.26 -21.26
C VAL A 99 9.51 -5.23 -20.89
N PRO A 100 9.20 -6.47 -20.46
CA PRO A 100 10.22 -7.44 -20.11
C PRO A 100 10.96 -7.94 -21.36
N ALA A 101 12.26 -8.25 -21.22
CA ALA A 101 13.08 -8.73 -22.33
C ALA A 101 12.82 -10.20 -22.71
N ARG A 102 12.28 -10.97 -21.77
CA ARG A 102 11.91 -12.38 -21.94
C ARG A 102 10.49 -12.59 -21.43
N GLN A 103 9.87 -13.69 -21.85
CA GLN A 103 8.54 -14.06 -21.36
C GLN A 103 8.58 -14.21 -19.82
N PRO A 104 7.82 -13.41 -19.06
CA PRO A 104 7.91 -13.43 -17.60
C PRO A 104 7.26 -14.72 -17.05
N SER A 105 8.03 -15.41 -16.20
CA SER A 105 7.55 -16.56 -15.42
C SER A 105 6.44 -16.17 -14.45
N LEU A 106 5.76 -17.15 -13.84
CA LEU A 106 4.75 -16.89 -12.82
C LEU A 106 5.32 -16.05 -11.67
N LEU A 107 6.48 -16.44 -11.13
CA LEU A 107 7.17 -15.69 -10.09
C LEU A 107 7.46 -14.25 -10.52
N SER A 108 7.92 -14.07 -11.76
CA SER A 108 8.19 -12.73 -12.29
C SER A 108 6.95 -11.86 -12.37
N ARG A 109 5.79 -12.42 -12.75
CA ARG A 109 4.52 -11.68 -12.81
C ARG A 109 4.03 -11.32 -11.41
N LEU A 110 4.13 -12.26 -10.46
CA LEU A 110 3.75 -12.05 -9.06
C LEU A 110 4.61 -10.96 -8.40
N LEU A 111 5.94 -11.04 -8.57
CA LEU A 111 6.83 -10.01 -8.02
C LEU A 111 6.61 -8.66 -8.70
N ALA A 112 6.45 -8.63 -10.03
CA ALA A 112 6.18 -7.39 -10.73
C ALA A 112 4.86 -6.75 -10.28
N SER A 113 3.79 -7.53 -10.06
CA SER A 113 2.49 -6.97 -9.68
C SER A 113 2.47 -6.33 -8.29
N ILE A 114 3.32 -6.81 -7.37
CA ILE A 114 3.42 -6.25 -6.02
C ILE A 114 4.53 -5.19 -5.91
N ALA A 115 5.48 -5.15 -6.85
CA ALA A 115 6.67 -4.31 -6.71
C ALA A 115 6.38 -2.81 -6.56
N PRO A 116 5.47 -2.18 -7.32
CA PRO A 116 5.19 -0.74 -7.16
C PRO A 116 4.73 -0.37 -5.76
N PHE A 117 3.94 -1.24 -5.13
CA PHE A 117 3.49 -1.07 -3.76
C PHE A 117 4.68 -0.98 -2.80
N PHE A 118 5.62 -1.92 -2.87
CA PHE A 118 6.83 -1.91 -2.03
C PHE A 118 7.75 -0.74 -2.38
N GLY A 119 8.04 -0.50 -3.65
CA GLY A 119 8.97 0.56 -4.06
C GLY A 119 8.49 1.96 -3.70
N CYS A 120 7.21 2.25 -3.93
CA CYS A 120 6.62 3.52 -3.50
C CYS A 120 6.56 3.65 -1.98
N SER A 121 6.25 2.58 -1.25
CA SER A 121 6.20 2.58 0.22
C SER A 121 7.58 2.78 0.85
N ILE A 122 8.62 2.11 0.33
CA ILE A 122 9.99 2.26 0.82
C ILE A 122 10.48 3.69 0.58
N LEU A 123 10.27 4.24 -0.62
CA LEU A 123 10.66 5.62 -0.89
C LEU A 123 9.86 6.61 -0.05
N ALA A 124 8.55 6.38 0.14
CA ALA A 124 7.73 7.20 1.03
C ALA A 124 8.27 7.16 2.46
N TRP A 125 8.59 5.97 2.98
CA TRP A 125 9.20 5.81 4.30
C TRP A 125 10.50 6.61 4.44
N LEU A 126 11.41 6.47 3.47
CA LEU A 126 12.71 7.15 3.45
C LEU A 126 12.58 8.68 3.34
N LEU A 127 11.60 9.19 2.61
CA LEU A 127 11.40 10.64 2.48
C LEU A 127 10.65 11.21 3.69
N LEU A 128 9.66 10.50 4.21
CA LEU A 128 8.86 10.97 5.34
C LEU A 128 9.66 10.98 6.65
N ILE A 129 10.57 10.02 6.87
CA ILE A 129 11.49 10.06 8.02
C ILE A 129 12.39 11.30 8.00
N LEU A 130 12.73 11.81 6.81
CA LEU A 130 13.55 13.02 6.65
C LEU A 130 12.73 14.30 6.77
N LEU A 131 11.46 14.27 6.37
CA LEU A 131 10.60 15.46 6.29
C LEU A 131 9.79 15.70 7.55
N LEU A 132 9.34 14.65 8.23
CA LEU A 132 8.42 14.75 9.35
C LEU A 132 9.12 14.36 10.66
N PRO A 133 9.38 15.33 11.57
CA PRO A 133 9.82 15.02 12.92
C PRO A 133 8.79 14.13 13.64
N GLY A 134 9.25 13.05 14.29
CA GLY A 134 8.35 12.07 14.93
C GLY A 134 7.72 11.06 13.96
N PHE A 135 8.17 11.02 12.70
CA PHE A 135 7.77 9.96 11.78
C PHE A 135 8.19 8.58 12.33
N GLY A 136 7.22 7.68 12.44
CA GLY A 136 7.42 6.36 13.04
C GLY A 136 6.98 6.25 14.50
N ASP A 137 6.56 7.34 15.15
CA ASP A 137 5.98 7.26 16.51
C ASP A 137 4.53 6.78 16.47
N VAL A 138 3.80 7.10 15.39
CA VAL A 138 2.46 6.60 15.14
C VAL A 138 2.53 5.43 14.18
N VAL A 139 2.33 4.23 14.74
CA VAL A 139 2.48 2.97 14.03
C VAL A 139 1.21 2.16 14.18
N ILE A 140 0.66 1.74 13.04
CA ILE A 140 -0.47 0.81 13.03
C ILE A 140 0.08 -0.59 13.23
N ASN A 141 0.34 -0.94 14.48
CA ASN A 141 0.63 -2.30 14.87
C ASN A 141 -0.68 -2.90 15.40
N ALA A 142 -1.45 -3.52 14.52
CA ALA A 142 -2.56 -4.37 14.95
C ALA A 142 -1.96 -5.61 15.64
N GLN A 143 -1.55 -5.44 16.90
CA GLN A 143 -1.22 -6.57 17.74
C GLN A 143 -2.53 -7.28 18.08
N VAL A 144 -2.87 -8.27 17.26
CA VAL A 144 -3.99 -9.16 17.57
C VAL A 144 -3.51 -10.11 18.65
N ASP A 145 -4.14 -10.01 19.82
CA ASP A 145 -3.94 -10.97 20.90
C ASP A 145 -4.79 -12.21 20.64
N TRP A 146 -4.18 -13.39 20.81
CA TRP A 146 -4.85 -14.69 20.75
C TRP A 146 -6.09 -14.73 21.67
N SER A 147 -5.97 -14.13 22.86
CA SER A 147 -7.05 -14.09 23.85
C SER A 147 -8.31 -13.35 23.34
N GLN A 148 -8.13 -12.29 22.55
CA GLN A 148 -9.23 -11.49 21.99
C GLN A 148 -10.05 -12.29 20.98
N LEU A 149 -9.41 -13.21 20.24
CA LEU A 149 -10.12 -14.09 19.33
C LEU A 149 -10.95 -15.13 20.07
N GLU A 150 -10.39 -15.76 21.10
CA GLU A 150 -11.09 -16.80 21.86
C GLU A 150 -12.37 -16.24 22.51
N SER A 151 -12.32 -15.01 23.01
CA SER A 151 -13.47 -14.38 23.66
C SER A 151 -14.42 -13.65 22.71
N GLY A 152 -13.91 -13.02 21.63
CA GLY A 152 -14.67 -12.07 20.80
C GLY A 152 -14.91 -12.51 19.35
N GLY A 153 -14.17 -13.50 18.86
CA GLY A 153 -14.24 -13.98 17.48
C GLY A 153 -13.69 -13.00 16.44
N LEU A 154 -13.70 -13.41 15.17
CA LEU A 154 -13.07 -12.68 14.05
C LEU A 154 -13.66 -11.30 13.80
N LEU A 155 -14.97 -11.15 14.02
CA LEU A 155 -15.66 -9.87 13.79
C LEU A 155 -15.23 -8.80 14.79
N ALA A 156 -15.06 -9.15 16.07
CA ALA A 156 -14.59 -8.22 17.09
C ALA A 156 -13.15 -7.77 16.78
N VAL A 157 -12.26 -8.73 16.48
CA VAL A 157 -10.88 -8.44 16.08
C VAL A 157 -10.84 -7.52 14.85
N GLY A 158 -11.66 -7.78 13.83
CA GLY A 158 -11.75 -6.94 12.64
C GLY A 158 -12.22 -5.51 12.96
N ALA A 159 -13.21 -5.36 13.85
CA ALA A 159 -13.69 -4.04 14.29
C ALA A 159 -12.62 -3.27 15.07
N ASP A 160 -11.88 -3.93 15.96
CA ASP A 160 -10.80 -3.32 16.73
C ASP A 160 -9.65 -2.85 15.83
N ILE A 161 -9.29 -3.65 14.81
CA ILE A 161 -8.32 -3.25 13.79
C ILE A 161 -8.79 -2.00 13.05
N LEU A 162 -10.07 -1.92 12.65
CA LEU A 162 -10.63 -0.75 11.96
C LEU A 162 -10.62 0.50 12.84
N LEU A 163 -10.97 0.36 14.11
CA LEU A 163 -10.95 1.47 15.07
C LEU A 163 -9.53 1.95 15.36
N ALA A 164 -8.59 1.01 15.56
CA ALA A 164 -7.17 1.33 15.72
C ALA A 164 -6.60 2.05 14.48
N TYR A 165 -7.01 1.59 13.29
CA TYR A 165 -6.64 2.23 12.03
C TYR A 165 -7.15 3.68 11.95
N GLY A 166 -8.43 3.90 12.24
CA GLY A 166 -9.02 5.24 12.25
C GLY A 166 -8.39 6.19 13.28
N ARG A 167 -8.11 5.69 14.50
CA ARG A 167 -7.41 6.48 15.54
C ARG A 167 -6.00 6.87 15.11
N SER A 168 -5.26 5.92 14.53
CA SER A 168 -3.90 6.19 14.06
C SER A 168 -3.86 7.27 12.97
N LEU A 169 -4.81 7.27 12.03
CA LEU A 169 -4.94 8.34 11.03
C LEU A 169 -5.18 9.70 11.67
N TRP A 170 -6.01 9.74 12.71
CA TRP A 170 -6.31 10.96 13.46
C TRP A 170 -5.09 11.47 14.24
N ASP A 171 -4.38 10.58 14.94
CA ASP A 171 -3.20 10.91 15.72
C ASP A 171 -2.07 11.45 14.84
N VAL A 172 -1.83 10.82 13.67
CA VAL A 172 -0.88 11.36 12.68
C VAL A 172 -1.28 12.78 12.27
N LEU A 173 -2.56 13.01 11.93
CA LEU A 173 -3.02 14.32 11.46
C LEU A 173 -2.78 15.43 12.50
N LEU A 174 -3.00 15.12 13.78
CA LEU A 174 -2.76 16.05 14.89
C LEU A 174 -1.28 16.26 15.17
N ALA A 175 -0.44 15.26 14.93
CA ALA A 175 1.01 15.34 15.13
C ALA A 175 1.74 16.17 14.05
N LEU A 176 1.10 16.41 12.89
CA LEU A 176 1.71 17.19 11.80
C LEU A 176 1.96 18.65 12.20
N GLN A 177 3.17 19.13 11.91
CA GLN A 177 3.58 20.49 12.18
C GLN A 177 3.21 21.41 11.02
N TRP A 178 1.97 21.91 11.00
CA TRP A 178 1.44 22.73 9.90
C TRP A 178 2.18 24.05 9.67
N ASN A 179 2.96 24.53 10.64
CA ASN A 179 3.79 25.73 10.47
C ASN A 179 5.15 25.45 9.81
N ASP A 180 5.49 24.19 9.53
CA ASP A 180 6.71 23.78 8.85
C ASP A 180 6.44 23.49 7.36
N TRP A 181 7.25 24.09 6.48
CA TRP A 181 7.20 23.87 5.03
C TRP A 181 7.39 22.38 4.67
N ARG A 182 8.15 21.63 5.48
CA ARG A 182 8.40 20.20 5.28
C ARG A 182 7.12 19.38 5.32
N THR A 183 6.14 19.77 6.12
CA THR A 183 4.82 19.11 6.18
C THR A 183 4.11 19.19 4.84
N TYR A 184 4.13 20.35 4.18
CA TYR A 184 3.50 20.51 2.87
C TYR A 184 4.24 19.72 1.77
N LEU A 185 5.58 19.69 1.83
CA LEU A 185 6.37 18.85 0.94
C LEU A 185 6.07 17.36 1.17
N ALA A 186 5.94 16.93 2.42
CA ALA A 186 5.55 15.58 2.79
C ALA A 186 4.16 15.24 2.26
N VAL A 187 3.18 16.15 2.38
CA VAL A 187 1.83 15.97 1.83
C VAL A 187 1.88 15.74 0.32
N TYR A 188 2.64 16.57 -0.40
CA TYR A 188 2.81 16.44 -1.85
C TYR A 188 3.48 15.11 -2.24
N ILE A 189 4.60 14.76 -1.62
CA ILE A 189 5.34 13.52 -1.91
C ILE A 189 4.48 12.29 -1.59
N ALA A 190 3.81 12.29 -0.44
CA ALA A 190 2.94 11.21 -0.02
C ALA A 190 1.71 11.05 -0.93
N ALA A 191 1.13 12.15 -1.41
CA ALA A 191 0.07 12.10 -2.42
C ALA A 191 0.59 11.54 -3.75
N SER A 192 1.77 11.96 -4.19
CA SER A 192 2.38 11.50 -5.44
C SER A 192 2.74 10.01 -5.39
N LEU A 193 3.48 9.59 -4.36
CA LEU A 193 3.85 8.20 -4.14
C LEU A 193 2.64 7.33 -3.82
N GLY A 194 1.65 7.87 -3.09
CA GLY A 194 0.39 7.19 -2.83
C GLY A 194 -0.36 6.89 -4.13
N MET A 195 -0.46 7.86 -5.05
CA MET A 195 -1.01 7.62 -6.39
C MET A 195 -0.18 6.62 -7.20
N GLY A 196 1.16 6.65 -7.07
CA GLY A 196 2.06 5.69 -7.70
C GLY A 196 1.97 4.28 -7.11
N ALA A 197 1.67 4.12 -5.82
CA ALA A 197 1.58 2.82 -5.18
C ALA A 197 0.29 2.07 -5.56
N VAL A 198 -0.72 2.79 -6.08
CA VAL A 198 -1.98 2.20 -6.50
C VAL A 198 -1.73 1.18 -7.61
N PRO A 199 -2.05 -0.12 -7.40
CA PRO A 199 -1.84 -1.13 -8.44
C PRO A 199 -2.70 -0.83 -9.67
N SER A 200 -2.17 -1.11 -10.85
CA SER A 200 -2.96 -1.07 -12.08
C SER A 200 -4.03 -2.18 -12.08
N ALA A 201 -4.99 -2.11 -13.00
CA ALA A 201 -5.99 -3.16 -13.15
C ALA A 201 -5.37 -4.54 -13.46
N GLU A 202 -4.22 -4.58 -14.16
CA GLU A 202 -3.50 -5.83 -14.40
C GLU A 202 -2.76 -6.32 -13.15
N ASP A 203 -2.16 -5.41 -12.38
CA ASP A 203 -1.51 -5.77 -11.12
C ASP A 203 -2.51 -6.36 -10.13
N PHE A 204 -3.71 -5.77 -10.06
CA PHE A 204 -4.79 -6.26 -9.19
C PHE A 204 -5.21 -7.70 -9.48
N LYS A 205 -5.28 -8.09 -10.75
CA LYS A 205 -5.66 -9.46 -11.15
C LYS A 205 -4.65 -10.49 -10.64
N VAL A 206 -3.39 -10.11 -10.50
CA VAL A 206 -2.30 -11.01 -10.07
C VAL A 206 -2.06 -10.91 -8.56
N PHE A 207 -2.26 -9.73 -7.96
CA PHE A 207 -2.05 -9.45 -6.54
C PHE A 207 -2.91 -10.33 -5.62
N PHE A 208 -4.23 -10.39 -5.82
CA PHE A 208 -5.10 -11.17 -4.91
C PHE A 208 -4.85 -12.68 -4.97
N PRO A 209 -4.68 -13.30 -6.16
CA PRO A 209 -4.24 -14.70 -6.23
C PRO A 209 -2.87 -14.93 -5.57
N ALA A 210 -1.96 -13.94 -5.61
CA ALA A 210 -0.67 -14.03 -4.92
C ALA A 210 -0.84 -14.15 -3.40
N ILE A 211 -1.76 -13.38 -2.81
CA ILE A 211 -2.09 -13.52 -1.37
C ILE A 211 -2.58 -14.94 -1.08
N GLY A 212 -3.50 -15.47 -1.91
CA GLY A 212 -3.99 -16.84 -1.76
C GLY A 212 -2.88 -17.90 -1.84
N LEU A 213 -1.91 -17.71 -2.75
CA LEU A 213 -0.76 -18.61 -2.89
C LEU A 213 0.19 -18.52 -1.69
N VAL A 214 0.43 -17.32 -1.15
CA VAL A 214 1.23 -17.14 0.07
C VAL A 214 0.61 -17.93 1.22
N LEU A 215 -0.71 -17.93 1.37
CA LEU A 215 -1.40 -18.73 2.40
C LEU A 215 -1.13 -20.22 2.22
N LEU A 216 -1.34 -20.73 1.01
CA LEU A 216 -1.08 -22.14 0.70
C LEU A 216 0.37 -22.56 1.05
N ILE A 217 1.33 -21.66 0.85
CA ILE A 217 2.74 -21.89 1.18
C ILE A 217 3.00 -21.82 2.68
N LEU A 218 2.30 -20.94 3.42
CA LEU A 218 2.45 -20.79 4.86
C LEU A 218 1.75 -21.89 5.66
N PHE A 219 0.71 -22.54 5.12
CA PHE A 219 0.02 -23.65 5.76
C PHE A 219 0.97 -24.75 6.31
N PRO A 220 1.88 -25.35 5.51
CA PRO A 220 2.80 -26.37 6.03
C PRO A 220 3.78 -25.82 7.08
N VAL A 221 4.11 -24.52 7.02
CA VAL A 221 4.95 -23.86 8.03
C VAL A 221 4.21 -23.81 9.36
N PHE A 222 2.96 -23.34 9.37
CA PHE A 222 2.13 -23.34 10.59
C PHE A 222 1.82 -24.74 11.10
N ALA A 223 1.60 -25.72 10.21
CA ALA A 223 1.38 -27.10 10.60
C ALA A 223 2.62 -27.70 11.27
N LEU A 224 3.82 -27.44 10.74
CA LEU A 224 5.09 -27.85 11.34
C LEU A 224 5.31 -27.16 12.70
N ILE A 225 5.02 -25.87 12.78
CA ILE A 225 5.13 -25.08 14.01
C ILE A 225 4.25 -25.63 15.12
N TYR A 226 2.97 -25.89 14.81
CA TYR A 226 2.04 -26.49 15.75
C TYR A 226 2.53 -27.85 16.26
N TRP A 227 3.15 -28.64 15.36
CA TRP A 227 3.69 -29.94 15.71
C TRP A 227 4.96 -29.86 16.59
N LEU A 228 5.75 -28.80 16.45
CA LEU A 228 7.01 -28.60 17.18
C LEU A 228 6.85 -27.99 18.58
N GLY A 229 5.65 -27.53 18.98
CA GLY A 229 5.40 -27.08 20.35
C GLY A 229 4.39 -25.94 20.50
N ASP A 230 4.70 -24.98 21.38
CA ASP A 230 3.80 -23.88 21.77
C ASP A 230 3.52 -22.93 20.59
N ALA A 231 2.42 -23.18 19.90
CA ALA A 231 1.94 -22.41 18.77
C ALA A 231 1.80 -20.91 19.08
N GLN A 232 1.50 -20.54 20.33
CA GLN A 232 1.35 -19.14 20.73
C GLN A 232 2.70 -18.43 20.76
N SER A 233 3.73 -19.06 21.33
CA SER A 233 5.09 -18.53 21.32
C SER A 233 5.62 -18.32 19.90
N VAL A 234 5.38 -19.29 19.01
CA VAL A 234 5.88 -19.20 17.63
C VAL A 234 5.09 -18.21 16.80
N PHE A 235 3.78 -18.10 17.01
CA PHE A 235 2.97 -17.02 16.44
C PHE A 235 3.54 -15.65 16.83
N GLY A 236 3.87 -15.45 18.11
CA GLY A 236 4.50 -14.22 18.59
C GLY A 236 5.85 -13.94 17.91
N VAL A 237 6.72 -14.95 17.78
CA VAL A 237 8.00 -14.80 17.07
C VAL A 237 7.81 -14.48 15.59
N ALA A 238 6.89 -15.17 14.91
CA ALA A 238 6.59 -14.94 13.49
C ALA A 238 6.02 -13.53 13.27
N GLN A 239 5.08 -13.10 14.11
CA GLN A 239 4.51 -11.75 14.09
C GLN A 239 5.62 -10.71 14.33
N GLN A 240 6.51 -10.93 15.30
CA GLN A 240 7.61 -10.01 15.58
C GLN A 240 8.59 -9.91 14.41
N ALA A 241 8.99 -11.04 13.83
CA ALA A 241 9.90 -11.08 12.67
C ALA A 241 9.32 -10.35 11.45
N LEU A 242 8.03 -10.53 11.19
CA LEU A 242 7.36 -9.85 10.08
C LEU A 242 7.11 -8.38 10.35
N ASN A 243 6.82 -8.02 11.60
CA ASN A 243 6.68 -6.62 11.99
C ASN A 243 7.96 -5.83 11.66
N VAL A 244 9.16 -6.41 11.77
CA VAL A 244 10.40 -5.71 11.34
C VAL A 244 10.31 -5.16 9.91
N VAL A 245 9.66 -5.90 9.00
CA VAL A 245 9.52 -5.52 7.58
C VAL A 245 8.22 -4.78 7.30
N LEU A 246 7.13 -5.20 7.91
CA LEU A 246 5.79 -4.66 7.64
C LEU A 246 5.52 -3.36 8.36
N LEU A 247 6.17 -3.09 9.50
CA LEU A 247 5.96 -1.86 10.26
C LEU A 247 6.37 -0.62 9.47
N PRO A 248 7.57 -0.56 8.85
CA PRO A 248 7.95 0.58 8.00
C PRO A 248 6.99 0.78 6.84
N ILE A 249 6.58 -0.31 6.18
CA ILE A 249 5.68 -0.29 5.02
C ILE A 249 4.28 0.18 5.43
N GLY A 250 3.69 -0.43 6.45
CA GLY A 250 2.37 -0.08 6.96
C GLY A 250 2.32 1.36 7.50
N THR A 251 3.39 1.83 8.12
CA THR A 251 3.52 3.23 8.54
C THR A 251 3.55 4.16 7.33
N ALA A 252 4.42 3.89 6.35
CA ALA A 252 4.50 4.70 5.15
C ALA A 252 3.18 4.74 4.37
N LEU A 253 2.46 3.62 4.29
CA LEU A 253 1.14 3.53 3.66
C LEU A 253 0.07 4.29 4.42
N THR A 254 0.11 4.27 5.75
CA THR A 254 -0.81 5.05 6.60
C THR A 254 -0.64 6.54 6.29
N TYR A 255 0.61 7.02 6.29
CA TYR A 255 0.91 8.41 5.93
C TYR A 255 0.55 8.71 4.47
N ALA A 256 0.87 7.82 3.53
CA ALA A 256 0.50 7.98 2.12
C ALA A 256 -1.02 8.11 1.95
N THR A 257 -1.79 7.26 2.62
CA THR A 257 -3.25 7.25 2.58
C THR A 257 -3.82 8.53 3.17
N LEU A 258 -3.37 8.91 4.37
CA LEU A 258 -3.83 10.13 5.05
C LEU A 258 -3.53 11.37 4.24
N LEU A 259 -2.27 11.52 3.81
CA LEU A 259 -1.79 12.71 3.14
C LEU A 259 -2.32 12.83 1.70
N ALA A 260 -2.51 11.71 1.00
CA ALA A 260 -3.24 11.68 -0.27
C ALA A 260 -4.72 12.06 -0.07
N GLY A 261 -5.34 11.56 1.01
CA GLY A 261 -6.71 11.93 1.37
C GLY A 261 -6.86 13.42 1.66
N LEU A 262 -5.90 13.99 2.39
CA LEU A 262 -5.82 15.42 2.64
C LEU A 262 -5.62 16.22 1.35
N ALA A 263 -4.71 15.79 0.47
CA ALA A 263 -4.53 16.44 -0.83
C ALA A 263 -5.84 16.44 -1.64
N LEU A 264 -6.58 15.33 -1.64
CA LEU A 264 -7.89 15.24 -2.29
C LEU A 264 -8.89 16.23 -1.67
N LEU A 265 -8.96 16.28 -0.34
CA LEU A 265 -9.83 17.22 0.38
C LEU A 265 -9.50 18.68 0.05
N LEU A 266 -8.22 19.03 0.04
CA LEU A 266 -7.77 20.37 -0.32
C LEU A 266 -8.15 20.74 -1.75
N LEU A 267 -8.00 19.81 -2.70
CA LEU A 267 -8.45 20.02 -4.08
C LEU A 267 -9.98 20.17 -4.18
N LEU A 268 -10.74 19.41 -3.39
CA LEU A 268 -12.21 19.54 -3.35
C LEU A 268 -12.63 20.92 -2.83
N ILE A 269 -11.95 21.43 -1.79
CA ILE A 269 -12.19 22.78 -1.25
C ILE A 269 -11.77 23.87 -2.24
N ALA A 270 -10.66 23.68 -2.96
CA ALA A 270 -10.17 24.66 -3.94
C ALA A 270 -10.99 24.68 -5.24
N TRP A 271 -11.76 23.63 -5.53
CA TRP A 271 -12.45 23.44 -6.80
C TRP A 271 -13.43 24.57 -7.17
N PRO A 272 -14.30 25.07 -6.27
CA PRO A 272 -15.23 26.16 -6.60
C PRO A 272 -14.50 27.44 -7.04
N VAL A 273 -13.42 27.79 -6.35
CA VAL A 273 -12.59 28.96 -6.67
C VAL A 273 -11.90 28.77 -8.01
N TRP A 274 -11.29 27.60 -8.23
CA TRP A 274 -10.65 27.24 -9.50
C TRP A 274 -11.62 27.33 -10.68
N ASN A 275 -12.83 26.80 -10.52
CA ASN A 275 -13.87 26.82 -11.55
C ASN A 275 -14.31 28.26 -11.89
N GLN A 276 -14.41 29.14 -10.89
CA GLN A 276 -14.70 30.57 -11.14
C GLN A 276 -13.57 31.25 -11.92
N LEU A 277 -12.31 31.01 -11.56
CA LEU A 277 -11.15 31.57 -12.27
C LEU A 277 -11.09 31.10 -13.71
N ARG A 278 -11.29 29.79 -13.95
CA ARG A 278 -11.30 29.20 -15.28
C ARG A 278 -12.39 29.80 -16.17
N ARG A 279 -13.59 30.04 -15.62
CA ARG A 279 -14.71 30.67 -16.35
C ARG A 279 -14.46 32.13 -16.71
N ARG A 280 -13.65 32.86 -15.92
CA ARG A 280 -13.30 34.26 -16.22
C ARG A 280 -12.19 34.38 -17.26
N ALA A 281 -11.38 33.33 -17.43
CA ALA A 281 -10.27 33.31 -18.38
C ALA A 281 -10.65 32.76 -19.77
N ALA A 282 -11.84 32.18 -19.92
CA ALA A 282 -12.39 31.67 -21.18
C ALA A 282 -13.33 32.70 -21.81
#